data_AF-F3FUX5-F1
#
_entry.id   AF-F3FUX5-F1
#
_cell.length_a   1.000
_cell.length_b   1.000
_cell.length_c   1.000
_cell.angle_alpha   90.00
_cell.angle_beta   90.00
_cell.angle_gamma   90.00
#
_symmetry.space_group_name_H-M   'P 1'
#
loop_
_entity.id
_entity.type
_entity.pdbx_description
1 polymer ?
#
loop_
_entity_poly.entity_id
_entity_poly.type
_entity_poly.pdbx_seq_one_letter_code
_entity_poly.pdbx_strand_id
1 'polypeptide(L)'
;WWVVRRGLRPLGAFRKVTALVSARDLSHRMKVKGLPDELRDLAHAVNFMLHRLDGDVQQLAQFSDDLAHELRSPMNNLMGRAQVTLSRPRPSEEYKQALESCTEELERMSRMISQMLFLASVSQPAAPLPVEVIDLREEADKVAELFSSSAEDRDIT
;
A
#
# COMPACT_ATOMS: atom_id res chain seq x y z
N TRP A 1 50.63 11.15 0.37
CA TRP A 1 49.90 10.55 1.52
C TRP A 1 49.01 11.54 2.30
N TRP A 2 49.43 12.78 2.58
CA TRP A 2 48.59 13.77 3.28
C TRP A 2 47.35 14.25 2.48
N VAL A 3 47.48 14.40 1.17
CA VAL A 3 46.40 14.84 0.25
C VAL A 3 45.25 13.82 0.20
N VAL A 4 45.57 12.52 0.08
CA VAL A 4 44.58 11.43 0.08
C VAL A 4 43.82 11.36 1.42
N ARG A 5 44.54 11.49 2.54
CA ARG A 5 43.96 11.44 3.89
C ARG A 5 43.07 12.65 4.20
N ARG A 6 43.38 13.82 3.62
CA ARG A 6 42.58 15.05 3.74
C ARG A 6 41.39 15.06 2.78
N GLY A 7 41.54 14.48 1.59
CA GLY A 7 40.45 14.26 0.63
C GLY A 7 39.41 13.24 1.09
N LEU A 8 39.80 12.24 1.88
CA LEU A 8 38.91 11.21 2.45
C LEU A 8 38.27 11.61 3.80
N ARG A 9 38.65 12.76 4.37
CA ARG A 9 38.07 13.25 5.64
C ARG A 9 36.55 13.42 5.60
N PRO A 10 35.90 13.84 4.49
CA PRO A 10 34.45 13.90 4.38
C PRO A 10 33.79 12.52 4.37
N LEU A 11 34.50 11.45 3.98
CA LEU A 11 33.97 10.08 3.99
C LEU A 11 33.59 9.59 5.40
N GLY A 12 34.24 10.14 6.43
CA GLY A 12 33.84 9.89 7.82
C GLY A 12 32.47 10.45 8.17
N ALA A 13 32.06 11.57 7.54
CA ALA A 13 30.72 12.12 7.69
C ALA A 13 29.68 11.24 6.96
N PHE A 14 30.05 10.69 5.79
CA PHE A 14 29.23 9.70 5.08
C PHE A 14 28.96 8.49 5.96
N ARG A 15 30.00 7.86 6.50
CA ARG A 15 29.87 6.70 7.40
C ARG A 15 28.96 6.99 8.59
N LYS A 16 29.05 8.18 9.20
CA LYS A 16 28.21 8.55 10.34
C LYS A 16 26.74 8.67 9.96
N VAL A 17 26.44 9.37 8.87
CA VAL A 17 25.05 9.56 8.43
C VAL A 17 24.46 8.22 8.01
N THR A 18 25.16 7.42 7.19
CA THR A 18 24.67 6.09 6.78
C THR A 18 24.50 5.12 7.95
N ALA A 19 25.29 5.27 9.03
CA ALA A 19 25.13 4.47 10.25
C ALA A 19 23.96 4.91 11.13
N LEU A 20 23.46 6.15 10.96
CA LEU A 20 22.30 6.69 11.68
C LEU A 20 20.99 6.43 10.93
N VAL A 21 21.05 6.32 9.61
CA VAL A 21 19.90 5.94 8.78
C VAL A 21 19.39 4.57 9.21
N SER A 22 18.12 4.51 9.56
CA SER A 22 17.42 3.26 9.88
C SER A 22 16.01 3.30 9.31
N ALA A 23 15.33 2.14 9.26
CA ALA A 23 13.92 2.09 8.86
C ALA A 23 12.99 2.96 9.74
N ARG A 24 13.43 3.35 10.95
CA ARG A 24 12.69 4.24 11.85
C ARG A 24 13.03 5.71 11.68
N ASP A 25 14.18 6.02 11.08
CA ASP A 25 14.65 7.38 10.88
C ASP A 25 15.44 7.48 9.58
N LEU A 26 14.69 7.74 8.51
CA LEU A 26 15.22 8.03 7.18
C LEU A 26 15.39 9.52 6.96
N SER A 27 15.15 10.39 7.96
CA SER A 27 15.15 11.86 7.81
C SER A 27 16.55 12.45 7.68
N HIS A 28 17.57 11.69 8.05
CA HIS A 28 18.96 12.09 7.96
C HIS A 28 19.37 12.40 6.51
N ARG A 29 20.15 13.47 6.31
CA ARG A 29 20.63 13.89 5.00
C ARG A 29 22.12 14.19 5.01
N MET A 30 22.75 13.95 3.88
CA MET A 30 24.16 14.24 3.60
C MET A 30 24.34 15.74 3.40
N LYS A 31 25.27 16.35 4.18
CA LYS A 31 25.66 17.75 3.98
C LYS A 31 26.51 17.87 2.72
N VAL A 32 26.00 18.60 1.74
CA VAL A 32 26.64 18.79 0.42
C VAL A 32 27.69 19.92 0.45
N LYS A 33 27.50 20.92 1.31
CA LYS A 33 28.33 22.13 1.36
C LYS A 33 29.76 21.81 1.81
N GLY A 34 30.76 22.20 0.99
CA GLY A 34 32.18 22.02 1.29
C GLY A 34 32.77 20.65 0.91
N LEU A 35 32.02 19.84 0.17
CA LEU A 35 32.53 18.61 -0.44
C LEU A 35 33.29 18.92 -1.74
N PRO A 36 34.35 18.16 -2.06
CA PRO A 36 34.88 18.03 -3.42
C PRO A 36 33.77 17.62 -4.39
N ASP A 37 33.88 18.00 -5.65
CA ASP A 37 32.81 17.81 -6.64
C ASP A 37 32.48 16.32 -6.84
N GLU A 38 33.46 15.43 -6.79
CA GLU A 38 33.25 13.98 -6.91
C GLU A 38 32.44 13.41 -5.73
N LEU A 39 32.59 13.97 -4.53
CA LEU A 39 31.80 13.56 -3.35
C LEU A 39 30.45 14.27 -3.28
N ARG A 40 30.29 15.38 -3.99
CA ARG A 40 29.04 16.13 -4.09
C ARG A 40 27.98 15.32 -4.83
N ASP A 41 28.35 14.74 -5.96
CA ASP A 41 27.45 13.91 -6.78
C ASP A 41 27.00 12.66 -6.01
N LEU A 42 27.92 12.02 -5.28
CA LEU A 42 27.60 10.88 -4.40
C LEU A 42 26.64 11.29 -3.27
N ALA A 43 26.87 12.45 -2.62
CA ALA A 43 25.96 12.95 -1.59
C ALA A 43 24.55 13.21 -2.15
N HIS A 44 24.44 13.75 -3.37
CA HIS A 44 23.16 13.93 -4.05
C HIS A 44 22.48 12.59 -4.35
N ALA A 45 23.20 11.62 -4.89
CA ALA A 45 22.66 10.29 -5.18
C ALA A 45 22.14 9.58 -3.91
N VAL A 46 22.89 9.64 -2.80
CA VAL A 46 22.46 9.08 -1.51
C VAL A 46 21.24 9.82 -0.96
N ASN A 47 21.21 11.15 -1.01
CA ASN A 47 20.04 11.92 -0.57
C ASN A 47 18.79 11.60 -1.40
N PHE A 48 18.95 11.41 -2.71
CA PHE A 48 17.84 11.00 -3.60
C PHE A 48 17.33 9.60 -3.25
N MET A 49 18.23 8.64 -3.02
CA MET A 49 17.87 7.30 -2.55
C MET A 49 17.12 7.34 -1.20
N LEU A 50 17.63 8.12 -0.23
CA LEU A 50 16.98 8.28 1.09
C LEU A 50 15.60 8.93 0.97
N HIS A 51 15.45 9.93 0.10
CA HIS A 51 14.15 10.55 -0.16
C HIS A 51 13.14 9.56 -0.73
N ARG A 52 13.55 8.70 -1.67
CA ARG A 52 12.69 7.65 -2.22
C ARG A 52 12.27 6.65 -1.14
N LEU A 53 13.23 6.15 -0.36
CA LEU A 53 12.95 5.21 0.74
C LEU A 53 12.02 5.81 1.80
N ASP A 54 12.21 7.10 2.14
CA ASP A 54 11.37 7.80 3.11
C ASP A 54 9.92 7.89 2.62
N GLY A 55 9.72 8.20 1.33
CA GLY A 55 8.41 8.15 0.69
C GLY A 55 7.78 6.75 0.74
N ASP A 56 8.53 5.72 0.36
CA ASP A 56 8.04 4.34 0.34
C ASP A 56 7.64 3.85 1.74
N VAL A 57 8.43 4.18 2.77
CA VAL A 57 8.14 3.81 4.17
C VAL A 57 6.92 4.55 4.71
N GLN A 58 6.81 5.86 4.46
CA GLN A 58 5.64 6.65 4.88
C GLN A 58 4.36 6.14 4.22
N GLN A 59 4.44 5.80 2.94
CA GLN A 59 3.31 5.24 2.20
C GLN A 59 2.87 3.88 2.73
N LEU A 60 3.81 2.99 3.05
CA LEU A 60 3.50 1.70 3.67
C LEU A 60 2.88 1.86 5.07
N ALA A 61 3.35 2.84 5.85
CA ALA A 61 2.77 3.14 7.16
C ALA A 61 1.33 3.63 7.03
N GLN A 62 1.07 4.61 6.15
CA GLN A 62 -0.29 5.11 5.87
C GLN A 62 -1.22 3.99 5.40
N PHE A 63 -0.76 3.16 4.46
CA PHE A 63 -1.50 2.01 3.98
C PHE A 63 -1.88 1.02 5.10
N SER A 64 -0.93 0.74 6.01
CA SER A 64 -1.17 -0.15 7.14
C SER A 64 -2.19 0.41 8.12
N ASP A 65 -2.13 1.72 8.37
CA ASP A 65 -3.09 2.42 9.23
C ASP A 65 -4.50 2.42 8.59
N ASP A 66 -4.60 2.75 7.29
CA ASP A 66 -5.86 2.77 6.56
C ASP A 66 -6.52 1.37 6.55
N LEU A 67 -5.75 0.32 6.27
CA LEU A 67 -6.20 -1.06 6.39
C LEU A 67 -6.72 -1.38 7.80
N ALA A 68 -5.96 -1.02 8.83
CA ALA A 68 -6.33 -1.31 10.21
C ALA A 68 -7.63 -0.59 10.62
N HIS A 69 -7.82 0.66 10.17
CA HIS A 69 -9.02 1.43 10.43
C HIS A 69 -10.24 0.85 9.71
N GLU A 70 -10.12 0.59 8.41
CA GLU A 70 -11.21 0.08 7.59
C GLU A 70 -11.63 -1.35 7.97
N LEU A 71 -10.70 -2.20 8.41
CA LEU A 71 -11.03 -3.56 8.87
C LEU A 71 -11.63 -3.62 10.28
N ARG A 72 -11.35 -2.63 11.14
CA ARG A 72 -11.81 -2.64 12.54
C ARG A 72 -13.34 -2.60 12.65
N SER A 73 -13.99 -1.77 11.85
CA SER A 73 -15.44 -1.61 11.87
C SER A 73 -16.20 -2.89 11.47
N PRO A 74 -15.96 -3.50 10.29
CA PRO A 74 -16.66 -4.72 9.88
C PRO A 74 -16.32 -5.92 10.77
N MET A 75 -15.07 -6.01 11.26
CA MET A 75 -14.68 -7.07 12.21
C MET A 75 -15.45 -6.96 13.53
N ASN A 76 -15.60 -5.75 14.09
CA ASN A 76 -16.39 -5.53 15.30
C ASN A 76 -17.87 -5.83 15.08
N ASN A 77 -18.41 -5.47 13.90
CA ASN A 77 -19.79 -5.78 13.54
C ASN A 77 -20.03 -7.30 13.49
N LEU A 78 -19.15 -8.04 12.80
CA LEU A 78 -19.22 -9.49 12.68
C LEU A 78 -19.13 -10.17 14.05
N MET A 79 -18.20 -9.71 14.90
CA MET A 79 -18.09 -10.18 16.29
C MET A 79 -19.37 -9.91 17.09
N GLY A 80 -19.91 -8.70 17.02
CA GLY A 80 -21.14 -8.32 17.71
C GLY A 80 -22.34 -9.15 17.27
N ARG A 81 -22.49 -9.38 15.96
CA ARG A 81 -23.55 -10.26 15.42
C ARG A 81 -23.41 -11.68 15.91
N ALA A 82 -22.20 -12.25 15.91
CA ALA A 82 -21.95 -13.58 16.44
C ALA A 82 -22.32 -13.67 17.93
N GLN A 83 -21.89 -12.70 18.75
CA GLN A 83 -22.21 -12.63 20.18
C GLN A 83 -23.72 -12.53 20.42
N VAL A 84 -24.42 -11.65 19.71
CA VAL A 84 -25.88 -11.47 19.83
C VAL A 84 -26.63 -12.73 19.39
N THR A 85 -26.17 -13.38 18.32
CA THR A 85 -26.76 -14.63 17.81
C THR A 85 -26.59 -15.76 18.82
N LEU A 86 -25.41 -15.86 19.46
CA LEU A 86 -25.08 -16.90 20.44
C LEU A 86 -25.57 -16.59 21.87
N SER A 87 -26.01 -15.37 22.17
CA SER A 87 -26.42 -14.95 23.51
C SER A 87 -27.62 -15.70 24.10
N ARG A 88 -28.42 -16.36 23.24
CA ARG A 88 -29.57 -17.18 23.63
C ARG A 88 -29.90 -18.22 22.56
N PRO A 89 -30.62 -19.31 22.90
CA PRO A 89 -31.14 -20.24 21.91
C PRO A 89 -32.07 -19.55 20.92
N ARG A 90 -31.95 -19.91 19.64
CA ARG A 90 -32.76 -19.38 18.53
C ARG A 90 -33.20 -20.52 17.59
N PRO A 91 -34.21 -20.30 16.74
CA PRO A 91 -34.52 -21.21 15.64
C PRO A 91 -33.34 -21.37 14.68
N SER A 92 -33.24 -22.52 14.01
CA SER A 92 -32.18 -22.82 13.04
C SER A 92 -32.09 -21.77 11.91
N GLU A 93 -33.24 -21.24 11.46
CA GLU A 93 -33.29 -20.22 10.41
C GLU A 93 -32.60 -18.90 10.81
N GLU A 94 -32.71 -18.48 12.08
CA GLU A 94 -32.02 -17.28 12.55
C GLU A 94 -30.49 -17.47 12.57
N TYR A 95 -30.01 -18.67 12.91
CA TYR A 95 -28.58 -18.99 12.82
C TYR A 95 -28.10 -18.99 11.37
N LYS A 96 -28.90 -19.54 10.45
CA LYS A 96 -28.58 -19.56 9.02
C LYS A 96 -28.47 -18.14 8.46
N GLN A 97 -29.45 -17.28 8.73
CA GLN A 97 -29.42 -15.87 8.30
C GLN A 97 -28.22 -15.11 8.88
N ALA A 98 -27.87 -15.37 10.14
CA ALA A 98 -26.70 -14.77 10.76
C ALA A 98 -25.40 -15.21 10.05
N LEU A 99 -25.28 -16.49 9.70
CA LEU A 99 -24.11 -17.02 8.97
C LEU A 99 -24.04 -16.50 7.52
N GLU A 100 -25.17 -16.43 6.83
CA GLU A 100 -25.26 -15.84 5.48
C GLU A 100 -24.75 -14.40 5.51
N SER A 101 -25.24 -13.59 6.45
CA SER A 101 -24.84 -12.19 6.51
C SER A 101 -23.42 -11.97 7.07
N CYS A 102 -22.89 -12.89 7.89
CA CYS A 102 -21.46 -12.90 8.21
C CYS A 102 -20.60 -13.21 6.97
N THR A 103 -21.07 -14.11 6.10
CA THR A 103 -20.37 -14.48 4.86
C THR A 103 -20.32 -13.30 3.90
N GLU A 104 -21.43 -12.59 3.72
CA GLU A 104 -21.49 -11.36 2.91
C GLU A 104 -20.50 -10.29 3.39
N GLU A 105 -20.37 -10.10 4.71
CA GLU A 105 -19.40 -9.14 5.25
C GLU A 105 -17.95 -9.58 5.06
N LEU A 106 -17.66 -10.88 5.20
CA LEU A 106 -16.32 -11.41 4.89
C LEU A 106 -15.96 -11.20 3.41
N GLU A 107 -16.91 -11.38 2.49
CA GLU A 107 -16.69 -11.08 1.07
C GLU A 107 -16.44 -9.59 0.82
N ARG A 108 -17.19 -8.70 1.49
CA ARG A 108 -16.95 -7.25 1.42
C ARG A 108 -15.55 -6.89 1.93
N MET A 109 -15.14 -7.45 3.07
CA MET A 109 -13.78 -7.25 3.60
C MET A 109 -12.71 -7.76 2.63
N SER A 110 -12.91 -8.94 2.02
CA SER A 110 -11.99 -9.50 1.02
C SER A 110 -11.82 -8.60 -0.20
N ARG A 111 -12.93 -8.05 -0.73
CA ARG A 111 -12.89 -7.08 -1.84
C ARG A 111 -12.15 -5.81 -1.47
N MET A 112 -12.40 -5.27 -0.27
CA MET A 112 -11.73 -4.07 0.22
C MET A 112 -10.21 -4.28 0.36
N ILE A 113 -9.77 -5.40 0.94
CA ILE A 113 -8.34 -5.75 1.03
C ILE A 113 -7.72 -5.84 -0.38
N SER A 114 -8.43 -6.46 -1.33
CA SER A 114 -7.94 -6.59 -2.71
C SER A 114 -7.79 -5.23 -3.40
N GLN A 115 -8.76 -4.32 -3.23
CA GLN A 115 -8.69 -2.96 -3.75
C GLN A 115 -7.53 -2.16 -3.15
N MET A 116 -7.32 -2.29 -1.84
CA MET A 116 -6.22 -1.65 -1.15
C MET A 116 -4.86 -2.17 -1.64
N LEU A 117 -4.68 -3.49 -1.76
CA LEU A 117 -3.47 -4.09 -2.32
C LEU A 117 -3.21 -3.64 -3.76
N PHE A 118 -4.26 -3.52 -4.57
CA PHE A 118 -4.16 -2.98 -5.92
C PHE A 118 -3.65 -1.53 -5.91
N LEU A 119 -4.24 -0.64 -5.11
CA LEU A 119 -3.80 0.75 -5.00
C LEU A 119 -2.34 0.85 -4.53
N ALA A 120 -1.93 0.03 -3.56
CA ALA A 120 -0.54 -0.05 -3.11
C ALA A 120 0.40 -0.46 -4.26
N SER A 121 0.00 -1.40 -5.11
CA SER A 121 0.81 -1.83 -6.27
C SER A 121 0.95 -0.76 -7.36
N VAL A 122 -0.09 0.03 -7.62
CA VAL A 122 -0.10 1.07 -8.67
C VAL A 122 0.68 2.32 -8.24
N SER A 123 0.74 2.58 -6.94
CA SER A 123 1.35 3.78 -6.38
C SER A 123 2.88 3.74 -6.28
N GLN A 124 3.48 2.56 -6.45
CA GLN A 124 4.92 2.46 -6.69
C GLN A 124 5.21 3.06 -8.07
N PRO A 125 6.35 3.74 -8.29
CA PRO A 125 6.75 4.16 -9.62
C PRO A 125 7.01 2.91 -10.45
N ALA A 126 5.96 2.41 -11.10
CA ALA A 126 6.04 1.23 -11.94
C ALA A 126 7.01 1.54 -13.10
N ALA A 127 7.73 0.52 -13.54
CA ALA A 127 8.30 0.53 -14.88
C ALA A 127 7.22 1.00 -15.88
N PRO A 128 7.57 1.72 -16.96
CA PRO A 128 6.58 2.23 -17.91
C PRO A 128 5.60 1.12 -18.27
N LEU A 129 4.32 1.34 -17.95
CA LEU A 129 3.26 0.39 -18.24
C LEU A 129 3.34 0.07 -19.74
N PRO A 130 3.30 -1.21 -20.14
CA PRO A 130 3.21 -1.55 -21.55
C PRO A 130 1.91 -0.96 -22.08
N VAL A 131 2.04 0.00 -23.00
CA VAL A 131 0.89 0.61 -23.68
C VAL A 131 0.71 -0.13 -25.00
N GLU A 132 -0.49 -0.64 -25.22
CA GLU A 132 -0.89 -1.28 -26.47
C GLU A 132 -2.13 -0.60 -27.05
N VAL A 133 -2.31 -0.73 -28.37
CA VAL A 133 -3.51 -0.25 -29.05
C VAL A 133 -4.60 -1.30 -28.85
N ILE A 134 -5.70 -0.89 -28.22
CA ILE A 134 -6.86 -1.74 -27.94
C ILE A 134 -8.09 -1.26 -28.74
N ASP A 135 -8.98 -2.19 -29.09
CA ASP A 135 -10.31 -1.85 -29.60
C ASP A 135 -11.25 -1.56 -28.43
N LEU A 136 -11.64 -0.30 -28.28
CA LEU A 136 -12.53 0.15 -27.21
C LEU A 136 -13.91 -0.53 -27.26
N ARG A 137 -14.39 -0.94 -28.44
CA ARG A 137 -15.67 -1.66 -28.55
C ARG A 137 -15.54 -3.05 -27.95
N GLU A 138 -14.49 -3.76 -28.30
CA GLU A 138 -14.25 -5.12 -27.81
C GLU A 138 -14.09 -5.15 -26.28
N GLU A 139 -13.34 -4.20 -25.72
CA GLU A 139 -13.19 -4.10 -24.27
C GLU A 139 -14.47 -3.66 -23.56
N ALA A 140 -15.26 -2.76 -24.17
CA ALA A 140 -16.56 -2.37 -23.63
C ALA A 140 -17.55 -3.56 -23.60
N ASP A 141 -17.55 -4.38 -24.65
CA ASP A 141 -18.41 -5.57 -24.75
C ASP A 141 -18.02 -6.61 -23.68
N LYS A 142 -16.72 -6.86 -23.45
CA LYS A 142 -16.22 -7.74 -22.37
C LYS A 142 -16.69 -7.28 -20.99
N VAL A 143 -16.62 -5.98 -20.71
CA VAL A 143 -17.08 -5.42 -19.44
C VAL A 143 -18.61 -5.51 -19.33
N ALA A 144 -19.34 -5.21 -20.40
CA ALA A 144 -20.80 -5.35 -20.42
C ALA A 144 -21.25 -6.79 -20.14
N GLU A 145 -20.58 -7.77 -20.76
CA GLU A 145 -20.86 -9.19 -20.56
C GLU A 145 -20.62 -9.63 -19.10
N LEU A 146 -19.57 -9.12 -18.44
CA LEU A 146 -19.27 -9.39 -17.03
C LEU A 146 -20.43 -8.97 -16.09
N PHE A 147 -21.15 -7.90 -16.43
CA PHE A 147 -22.25 -7.38 -15.62
C PHE A 147 -23.64 -7.81 -16.10
N SER A 148 -23.73 -8.61 -17.17
CA SER A 148 -25.00 -9.05 -17.77
C SER A 148 -25.95 -9.68 -16.74
N SER A 149 -25.47 -10.64 -15.94
CA SER A 149 -26.27 -11.29 -14.90
C SER A 149 -26.76 -10.31 -13.81
N SER A 150 -25.93 -9.34 -13.41
CA SER A 150 -26.34 -8.31 -12.43
C SER A 150 -27.32 -7.28 -13.03
N ALA A 151 -27.30 -7.10 -14.34
CA ALA A 151 -28.19 -6.22 -15.07
C ALA A 151 -29.57 -6.88 -15.27
N GLU A 152 -29.60 -8.17 -15.62
CA GLU A 152 -30.81 -8.99 -15.70
C GLU A 152 -31.55 -9.06 -14.36
N ASP A 153 -30.83 -9.26 -13.25
CA ASP A 153 -31.40 -9.24 -11.89
C ASP A 153 -32.06 -7.90 -11.51
N ARG A 154 -31.73 -6.82 -12.23
CA ARG A 154 -32.23 -5.46 -12.00
C ARG A 154 -33.14 -4.94 -13.11
N ASP A 155 -33.47 -5.77 -14.10
CA ASP A 155 -34.28 -5.40 -15.27
C ASP A 155 -33.69 -4.21 -16.06
N ILE A 156 -32.36 -4.08 -16.06
CA ILE A 156 -31.62 -3.06 -16.80
C ILE A 156 -31.05 -3.70 -18.06
N THR A 157 -31.42 -3.15 -19.23
CA THR A 157 -30.93 -3.56 -20.55
C THR A 157 -29.84 -2.63 -21.06
#